data_AF-A0A381WVD9-F1
#
_entry.id   AF-A0A381WVD9-F1
#
_cell.length_a   1.000
_cell.length_b   1.000
_cell.length_c   1.000
_cell.angle_alpha   90.00
_cell.angle_beta   90.00
_cell.angle_gamma   90.00
#
_symmetry.space_group_name_H-M   'P 1'
#
loop_
_entity.id
_entity.type
_entity.pdbx_description
1 polymer ?
#
loop_
_entity_poly.entity_id
_entity_poly.type
_entity_poly.pdbx_seq_one_letter_code
_entity_poly.pdbx_strand_id
1 'polypeptide(L)'
;EKDMGSAIVDIGGGTTDIALFRNGSLVYTAVIPVGGFQFTNDICLTYNVEFAEAEEAKLRYGHTNLSAVDLMETVSISPVGSSANIEIRRRDICQLMRERAVELIRLVDLKLQQGGLKENPNSLVYITGGASQLPGFFEMAEQFIPNCQVRRGIPDFLMRMTDELKEPCYATAVGMVLHAYRSENSAERQLGIKDSIEEAGFLRRLMNVLKLG
;
A
#
# COMPACT_ATOMS: atom_id res chain seq x y z
N GLU A 1 -13.58 -23.19 -8.87
CA GLU A 1 -13.37 -21.76 -8.55
C GLU A 1 -12.97 -21.45 -7.10
N LYS A 2 -13.19 -22.33 -6.10
CA LYS A 2 -12.87 -22.06 -4.68
C LYS A 2 -11.43 -22.34 -4.22
N ASP A 3 -10.54 -22.83 -5.09
CA ASP A 3 -9.15 -23.23 -4.74
C ASP A 3 -8.07 -22.21 -5.17
N MET A 4 -8.44 -21.05 -5.73
CA MET A 4 -7.44 -20.04 -6.09
C MET A 4 -6.94 -19.34 -4.83
N GLY A 5 -5.64 -19.50 -4.53
CA GLY A 5 -5.00 -18.80 -3.43
C GLY A 5 -5.03 -17.28 -3.65
N SER A 6 -5.02 -16.51 -2.57
CA SER A 6 -4.91 -15.06 -2.63
C SER A 6 -3.81 -14.53 -1.72
N ALA A 7 -3.31 -13.34 -2.06
CA ALA A 7 -2.36 -12.59 -1.25
C ALA A 7 -2.87 -11.18 -1.01
N ILE A 8 -2.56 -10.64 0.16
CA ILE A 8 -2.56 -9.20 0.41
C ILE A 8 -1.09 -8.79 0.58
N VAL A 9 -0.70 -7.71 -0.11
CA VAL A 9 0.61 -7.08 -0.04
C VAL A 9 0.38 -5.62 0.37
N ASP A 10 0.67 -5.28 1.61
CA ASP A 10 0.56 -3.91 2.14
C ASP A 10 1.93 -3.23 2.09
N ILE A 11 2.06 -2.21 1.24
CA ILE A 11 3.30 -1.46 1.05
C ILE A 11 3.23 -0.15 1.84
N GLY A 12 3.72 -0.21 3.08
CA GLY A 12 3.76 0.91 4.00
C GLY A 12 4.96 1.84 3.79
N GLY A 13 5.20 2.70 4.78
CA GLY A 13 6.35 3.60 4.78
C GLY A 13 7.68 2.89 5.03
N GLY A 14 7.74 1.99 6.01
CA GLY A 14 8.99 1.29 6.37
C GLY A 14 9.08 -0.16 5.91
N THR A 15 7.94 -0.81 5.74
CA THR A 15 7.84 -2.25 5.47
C THR A 15 6.86 -2.54 4.36
N THR A 16 7.00 -3.73 3.80
CA THR A 16 5.99 -4.38 2.97
C THR A 16 5.59 -5.69 3.64
N ASP A 17 4.32 -5.78 4.01
CA ASP A 17 3.74 -6.91 4.73
C ASP A 17 2.94 -7.79 3.76
N ILE A 18 3.10 -9.10 3.85
CA ILE A 18 2.47 -10.07 2.95
C ILE A 18 1.69 -11.08 3.78
N ALA A 19 0.44 -11.31 3.41
CA ALA A 19 -0.43 -12.33 3.99
C ALA A 19 -1.06 -13.18 2.89
N LEU A 20 -0.85 -14.50 2.92
CA LEU A 20 -1.43 -15.43 1.95
C LEU A 20 -2.60 -16.21 2.55
N PHE A 21 -3.65 -16.35 1.76
CA PHE A 21 -4.86 -17.05 2.13
C PHE A 21 -5.12 -18.20 1.17
N ARG A 22 -5.53 -19.35 1.73
CA ARG A 22 -6.06 -20.50 0.98
C ARG A 22 -7.31 -20.99 1.70
N ASN A 23 -8.40 -21.21 0.97
CA ASN A 23 -9.67 -21.68 1.54
C ASN A 23 -10.15 -20.85 2.74
N GLY A 24 -10.00 -19.52 2.65
CA GLY A 24 -10.41 -18.58 3.70
C GLY A 24 -9.51 -18.54 4.94
N SER A 25 -8.42 -19.32 4.96
CA SER A 25 -7.49 -19.39 6.09
C SER A 25 -6.16 -18.74 5.74
N LEU A 26 -5.56 -18.04 6.71
CA LEU A 26 -4.20 -17.51 6.60
C LEU A 26 -3.21 -18.67 6.65
N VAL A 27 -2.36 -18.81 5.63
CA VAL A 27 -1.41 -19.94 5.50
C VAL A 27 0.06 -19.51 5.50
N TYR A 28 0.36 -18.25 5.24
CA TYR A 28 1.73 -17.72 5.22
C TYR A 28 1.72 -16.22 5.46
N THR A 29 2.75 -15.74 6.16
CA THR A 29 3.04 -14.31 6.29
C THR A 29 4.53 -14.06 6.04
N ALA A 30 4.84 -12.87 5.53
CA ALA A 30 6.21 -12.40 5.40
C ALA A 30 6.27 -10.89 5.53
N VAL A 31 7.44 -10.40 5.95
CA VAL A 31 7.76 -8.98 5.99
C VAL A 31 9.00 -8.74 5.16
N ILE A 32 8.97 -7.70 4.33
CA ILE A 32 10.14 -7.16 3.64
C ILE A 32 10.44 -5.81 4.32
N PRO A 33 11.66 -5.58 4.83
CA PRO A 33 12.04 -4.32 5.48
C PRO A 33 12.30 -3.20 4.45
N VAL A 34 11.39 -3.06 3.49
CA VAL A 34 11.40 -2.09 2.40
C VAL A 34 9.98 -1.59 2.18
N GLY A 35 9.81 -0.27 2.16
CA GLY A 35 8.56 0.43 1.88
C GLY A 35 8.84 1.76 1.19
N GLY A 36 7.96 2.75 1.40
CA GLY A 36 8.08 4.09 0.83
C GLY A 36 9.34 4.87 1.22
N PHE A 37 9.96 4.56 2.37
CA PHE A 37 11.16 5.22 2.88
C PHE A 37 12.34 5.07 1.92
N GLN A 38 12.53 3.87 1.36
CA GLN A 38 13.66 3.59 0.47
C GLN A 38 13.56 4.38 -0.84
N PHE A 39 12.34 4.60 -1.35
CA PHE A 39 12.13 5.47 -2.51
C PHE A 39 12.60 6.89 -2.22
N THR A 40 12.22 7.44 -1.08
CA THR A 40 12.62 8.78 -0.65
C THR A 40 14.13 8.85 -0.43
N ASN A 41 14.68 7.86 0.25
CA ASN A 41 16.09 7.79 0.56
C ASN A 41 16.98 7.70 -0.69
N ASP A 42 16.51 7.08 -1.77
CA ASP A 42 17.24 7.07 -3.05
C ASP A 42 17.40 8.48 -3.62
N ILE A 43 16.39 9.34 -3.49
CA ILE A 43 16.48 10.75 -3.88
C ILE A 43 17.44 11.50 -2.96
N CYS A 44 17.35 11.28 -1.64
CA CYS A 44 18.26 11.90 -0.66
C CYS A 44 19.72 11.61 -0.99
N LEU A 45 20.06 10.34 -1.21
CA LEU A 45 21.42 9.91 -1.46
C LEU A 45 21.92 10.38 -2.83
N THR A 46 21.06 10.39 -3.84
CA THR A 46 21.46 10.78 -5.21
C THR A 46 21.74 12.27 -5.31
N TYR A 47 20.90 13.10 -4.70
CA TYR A 47 20.96 14.55 -4.86
C TYR A 47 21.44 15.31 -3.62
N ASN A 48 21.78 14.59 -2.55
CA ASN A 48 22.22 15.16 -1.28
C ASN A 48 21.22 16.22 -0.75
N VAL A 49 19.94 15.85 -0.67
CA VAL A 49 18.86 16.71 -0.16
C VAL A 49 18.31 16.17 1.17
N GLU A 50 17.67 17.03 1.97
CA GLU A 50 16.99 16.61 3.20
C GLU A 50 15.83 15.66 2.90
N PHE A 51 15.52 14.78 3.86
CA PHE A 51 14.48 13.77 3.68
C PHE A 51 13.10 14.36 3.36
N ALA A 52 12.75 15.50 3.98
CA ALA A 52 11.48 16.16 3.74
C ALA A 52 11.34 16.66 2.29
N GLU A 53 12.42 17.22 1.74
CA GLU A 53 12.44 17.71 0.35
C GLU A 53 12.44 16.54 -0.65
N ALA A 54 13.15 15.45 -0.34
CA ALA A 54 13.07 14.23 -1.13
C ALA A 54 11.66 13.61 -1.12
N GLU A 55 10.97 13.60 0.02
CA GLU A 55 9.61 13.08 0.14
C GLU A 55 8.65 13.91 -0.72
N GLU A 56 8.77 15.23 -0.65
CA GLU A 56 7.99 16.14 -1.47
C GLU A 56 8.28 15.94 -2.96
N ALA A 57 9.55 15.79 -3.35
CA ALA A 57 9.92 15.53 -4.73
C ALA A 57 9.35 14.19 -5.24
N LYS A 58 9.40 13.13 -4.42
CA LYS A 58 8.79 11.83 -4.71
C LYS A 58 7.29 11.97 -4.94
N LEU A 59 6.58 12.61 -4.02
CA LEU A 59 5.12 12.73 -4.06
C LEU A 59 4.64 13.58 -5.24
N ARG A 60 5.35 14.67 -5.56
CA ARG A 60 4.97 15.60 -6.63
C ARG A 60 5.36 15.09 -8.02
N TYR A 61 6.54 14.50 -8.15
CA TYR A 61 7.16 14.26 -9.46
C TYR A 61 7.36 12.78 -9.80
N GLY A 62 7.29 11.88 -8.81
CA GLY A 62 7.56 10.46 -8.97
C GLY A 62 6.60 9.76 -9.92
N HIS A 63 7.15 8.93 -10.80
CA HIS A 63 6.39 8.07 -11.71
C HIS A 63 7.26 6.86 -12.09
N THR A 64 6.68 5.67 -12.24
CA THR A 64 7.46 4.47 -12.63
C THR A 64 7.53 4.27 -14.15
N ASN A 65 6.59 4.83 -14.91
CA ASN A 65 6.62 4.87 -16.38
C ASN A 65 7.33 6.15 -16.87
N LEU A 66 8.53 5.99 -17.44
CA LEU A 66 9.34 7.11 -17.94
C LEU A 66 8.76 7.74 -19.22
N SER A 67 7.97 7.00 -19.98
CA SER A 67 7.36 7.49 -21.22
C SER A 67 6.17 8.42 -20.96
N ALA A 68 5.67 8.47 -19.73
CA ALA A 68 4.62 9.39 -19.29
C ALA A 68 5.15 10.75 -18.82
N VAL A 69 6.47 10.98 -18.90
CA VAL A 69 7.14 12.17 -18.39
C VAL A 69 7.78 12.93 -19.56
N ASP A 70 7.64 14.26 -19.56
CA ASP A 70 8.28 15.11 -20.56
C ASP A 70 9.82 15.07 -20.42
N LEU A 71 10.52 14.92 -21.56
CA LEU A 71 11.97 14.84 -21.64
C LEU A 71 12.67 16.13 -21.19
N MET A 72 11.99 17.28 -21.29
CA MET A 72 12.54 18.59 -20.95
C MET A 72 12.05 19.12 -19.60
N GLU A 73 11.15 18.41 -18.91
CA GLU A 73 10.65 18.85 -17.61
C GLU A 73 11.76 18.77 -16.55
N THR A 74 12.00 19.91 -15.91
CA THR A 74 12.97 20.06 -14.83
C THR A 74 12.29 20.28 -13.48
N VAL A 75 13.00 19.92 -12.42
CA VAL A 75 12.61 20.08 -11.02
C VAL A 75 13.74 20.83 -10.32
N SER A 76 13.38 21.84 -9.54
CA SER A 76 14.32 22.57 -8.68
C SER A 76 14.40 21.85 -7.34
N ILE A 77 15.62 21.56 -6.88
CA ILE A 77 15.91 20.96 -5.58
C ILE A 77 17.04 21.71 -4.87
N SER A 78 17.10 21.59 -3.56
CA SER A 78 17.99 22.37 -2.68
C SER A 78 18.96 21.43 -1.93
N PRO A 79 20.16 21.18 -2.46
CA PRO A 79 21.12 20.30 -1.81
C PRO A 79 21.56 20.82 -0.44
N VAL A 80 21.74 19.91 0.51
CA VAL A 80 22.22 20.20 1.86
C VAL A 80 23.58 20.89 1.78
N GLY A 81 23.70 22.03 2.48
CA GLY A 81 24.93 22.83 2.51
C GLY A 81 25.16 23.69 1.26
N SER A 82 24.24 23.69 0.28
CA SER A 82 24.26 24.61 -0.85
C SER A 82 23.43 25.86 -0.54
N SER A 83 23.91 27.02 -1.00
CA SER A 83 23.14 28.28 -0.97
C SER A 83 22.27 28.49 -2.22
N ALA A 84 22.35 27.58 -3.20
CA ALA A 84 21.65 27.67 -4.46
C ALA A 84 20.95 26.35 -4.80
N ASN A 85 19.76 26.48 -5.37
CA ASN A 85 19.02 25.34 -5.91
C ASN A 85 19.68 24.88 -7.21
N ILE A 86 19.59 23.58 -7.46
CA ILE A 86 19.98 22.97 -8.74
C ILE A 86 18.73 22.53 -9.50
N GLU A 87 18.80 22.57 -10.83
CA GLU A 87 17.78 22.00 -11.69
C GLU A 87 18.20 20.60 -12.12
N ILE A 88 17.31 19.64 -11.92
CA ILE A 88 17.47 18.25 -12.34
C ILE A 88 16.30 17.85 -13.24
N ARG A 89 16.47 16.82 -14.08
CA ARG A 89 15.36 16.35 -14.91
C ARG A 89 14.39 15.55 -14.06
N ARG A 90 13.08 15.80 -14.22
CA ARG A 90 12.04 14.97 -13.57
C ARG A 90 12.21 13.49 -13.88
N ARG A 91 12.64 13.19 -15.12
CA ARG A 91 12.90 11.83 -15.60
C ARG A 91 13.95 11.09 -14.74
N ASP A 92 14.91 11.80 -14.17
CA ASP A 92 15.95 11.19 -13.34
C ASP A 92 15.38 10.76 -11.97
N ILE A 93 14.49 11.56 -11.37
CA ILE A 93 13.71 11.14 -10.19
C ILE A 93 12.85 9.91 -10.53
N CYS A 94 12.16 9.93 -11.67
CA CYS A 94 11.32 8.82 -12.12
C CYS A 94 12.12 7.54 -12.38
N GLN A 95 13.39 7.68 -12.81
CA GLN A 95 14.30 6.54 -12.96
C GLN A 95 14.57 5.88 -11.60
N LEU A 96 14.90 6.66 -10.56
CA LEU A 96 15.06 6.15 -9.19
C LEU A 96 13.79 5.44 -8.70
N MET A 97 12.62 6.05 -8.93
CA MET A 97 11.32 5.47 -8.57
C MET A 97 11.06 4.13 -9.24
N ARG A 98 11.33 4.04 -10.55
CA ARG A 98 11.18 2.82 -11.34
C ARG A 98 12.11 1.72 -10.83
N GLU A 99 13.38 2.03 -10.60
CA GLU A 99 14.37 1.04 -10.14
C GLU A 99 13.99 0.47 -8.78
N ARG A 100 13.65 1.34 -7.82
CA ARG A 100 13.21 0.92 -6.50
C ARG A 100 11.91 0.12 -6.53
N ALA A 101 10.95 0.50 -7.37
CA ALA A 101 9.72 -0.25 -7.56
C ALA A 101 9.98 -1.66 -8.10
N VAL A 102 10.82 -1.81 -9.13
CA VAL A 102 11.18 -3.12 -9.68
C VAL A 102 11.87 -3.99 -8.63
N GLU A 103 12.79 -3.43 -7.84
CA GLU A 103 13.45 -4.15 -6.76
C GLU A 103 12.44 -4.68 -5.73
N LEU A 104 11.57 -3.79 -5.22
CA LEU A 104 10.55 -4.17 -4.24
C LEU A 104 9.58 -5.22 -4.80
N ILE A 105 9.09 -5.03 -6.02
CA ILE A 105 8.15 -5.98 -6.64
C ILE A 105 8.80 -7.36 -6.83
N ARG A 106 10.10 -7.42 -7.15
CA ARG A 106 10.82 -8.71 -7.23
C ARG A 106 10.97 -9.38 -5.87
N LEU A 107 11.19 -8.61 -4.81
CA LEU A 107 11.21 -9.15 -3.44
C LEU A 107 9.83 -9.68 -3.05
N VAL A 108 8.76 -8.96 -3.41
CA VAL A 108 7.38 -9.43 -3.23
C VAL A 108 7.17 -10.72 -3.99
N ASP A 109 7.52 -10.78 -5.28
CA ASP A 109 7.35 -11.98 -6.11
C ASP A 109 8.05 -13.21 -5.52
N LEU A 110 9.28 -13.02 -5.02
CA LEU A 110 10.04 -14.05 -4.33
C LEU A 110 9.31 -14.56 -3.08
N LYS A 111 8.72 -13.66 -2.28
CA LYS A 111 7.93 -14.06 -1.10
C LYS A 111 6.63 -14.76 -1.47
N LEU A 112 5.94 -14.33 -2.53
CA LEU A 112 4.76 -15.03 -3.05
C LEU A 112 5.10 -16.45 -3.53
N GLN A 113 6.26 -16.62 -4.17
CA GLN A 113 6.77 -17.93 -4.57
C GLN A 113 7.11 -18.80 -3.35
N GLN A 114 7.83 -18.26 -2.36
CA GLN A 114 8.19 -18.97 -1.13
C GLN A 114 6.96 -19.42 -0.34
N GLY A 115 5.89 -18.62 -0.34
CA GLY A 115 4.61 -18.97 0.27
C GLY A 115 3.74 -19.91 -0.57
N GLY A 116 4.23 -20.38 -1.73
CA GLY A 116 3.55 -21.34 -2.60
C GLY A 116 2.36 -20.75 -3.39
N LEU A 117 2.13 -19.43 -3.38
CA LEU A 117 0.99 -18.86 -4.09
C LEU A 117 1.05 -19.15 -5.60
N LYS A 118 2.26 -19.10 -6.16
CA LYS A 118 2.52 -19.23 -7.60
C LYS A 118 2.35 -20.66 -8.14
N GLU A 119 2.10 -21.64 -7.27
CA GLU A 119 1.79 -23.02 -7.66
C GLU A 119 0.45 -23.11 -8.41
N ASN A 120 -0.48 -22.19 -8.12
CA ASN A 120 -1.77 -22.10 -8.78
C ASN A 120 -1.76 -20.93 -9.77
N PRO A 121 -1.88 -21.19 -11.08
CA PRO A 121 -2.00 -20.13 -12.06
C PRO A 121 -3.26 -19.31 -11.79
N ASN A 122 -3.18 -17.99 -12.00
CA ASN A 122 -4.27 -17.03 -11.78
C ASN A 122 -4.64 -16.76 -10.31
N SER A 123 -3.76 -17.11 -9.37
CA SER A 123 -3.90 -16.65 -7.97
C SER A 123 -3.99 -15.12 -7.90
N LEU A 124 -4.78 -14.59 -6.96
CA LEU A 124 -5.03 -13.16 -6.85
C LEU A 124 -4.04 -12.49 -5.90
N VAL A 125 -3.42 -11.38 -6.31
CA VAL A 125 -2.54 -10.58 -5.45
C VAL A 125 -3.14 -9.19 -5.30
N TYR A 126 -3.60 -8.86 -4.11
CA TYR A 126 -4.11 -7.53 -3.78
C TYR A 126 -2.96 -6.67 -3.24
N ILE A 127 -2.65 -5.57 -3.93
CA ILE A 127 -1.64 -4.60 -3.50
C ILE A 127 -2.32 -3.38 -2.89
N THR A 128 -1.91 -3.01 -1.69
CA THR A 128 -2.41 -1.86 -0.95
C THR A 128 -1.27 -1.11 -0.26
N GLY A 129 -1.60 -0.15 0.61
CA GLY A 129 -0.63 0.62 1.37
C GLY A 129 -0.27 1.96 0.72
N GLY A 130 0.27 2.87 1.53
CA GLY A 130 0.52 4.25 1.10
C GLY A 130 1.49 4.36 -0.07
N ALA A 131 2.56 3.55 -0.08
CA ALA A 131 3.59 3.62 -1.10
C ALA A 131 3.17 2.96 -2.43
N SER A 132 2.15 2.10 -2.43
CA SER A 132 1.62 1.53 -3.68
C SER A 132 0.87 2.56 -4.55
N GLN A 133 0.63 3.77 -4.02
CA GLN A 133 0.00 4.88 -4.74
C GLN A 133 0.95 5.58 -5.72
N LEU A 134 2.25 5.24 -5.72
CA LEU A 134 3.21 5.76 -6.68
C LEU A 134 2.69 5.54 -8.12
N PRO A 135 2.56 6.60 -8.95
CA PRO A 135 2.01 6.49 -10.29
C PRO A 135 2.77 5.46 -11.16
N GLY A 136 2.02 4.55 -11.78
CA GLY A 136 2.55 3.46 -12.61
C GLY A 136 3.01 2.22 -11.83
N PHE A 137 2.97 2.24 -10.48
CA PHE A 137 3.44 1.11 -9.67
C PHE A 137 2.61 -0.16 -9.92
N PHE A 138 1.29 -0.01 -10.05
CA PHE A 138 0.37 -1.13 -10.23
C PHE A 138 0.62 -1.87 -11.54
N GLU A 139 0.77 -1.11 -12.63
CA GLU A 139 1.03 -1.63 -13.98
C GLU A 139 2.39 -2.34 -14.02
N MET A 140 3.37 -1.82 -13.27
CA MET A 140 4.65 -2.48 -13.07
C MET A 140 4.51 -3.79 -12.28
N ALA A 141 3.69 -3.81 -11.24
CA ALA A 141 3.44 -5.01 -10.47
C ALA A 141 2.79 -6.11 -11.32
N GLU A 142 1.82 -5.77 -12.17
CA GLU A 142 1.24 -6.69 -13.15
C GLU A 142 2.31 -7.27 -14.10
N GLN A 143 3.27 -6.46 -14.51
CA GLN A 143 4.36 -6.90 -15.38
C GLN A 143 5.36 -7.84 -14.67
N PHE A 144 5.71 -7.55 -13.41
CA PHE A 144 6.80 -8.21 -12.71
C PHE A 144 6.36 -9.29 -11.70
N ILE A 145 5.06 -9.53 -11.52
CA ILE A 145 4.49 -10.65 -10.74
C ILE A 145 3.80 -11.63 -11.69
N PRO A 146 4.56 -12.48 -12.42
CA PRO A 146 3.97 -13.39 -13.39
C PRO A 146 3.17 -14.51 -12.71
N ASN A 147 2.24 -15.11 -13.47
CA ASN A 147 1.36 -16.22 -13.05
C ASN A 147 0.32 -15.86 -11.97
N CYS A 148 0.20 -14.58 -11.61
CA CYS A 148 -0.83 -14.07 -10.71
C CYS A 148 -1.61 -12.94 -11.38
N GLN A 149 -2.85 -12.72 -10.94
CA GLN A 149 -3.61 -11.53 -11.28
C GLN A 149 -3.44 -10.51 -10.18
N VAL A 150 -2.81 -9.39 -10.49
CA VAL A 150 -2.63 -8.29 -9.53
C VAL A 150 -3.90 -7.43 -9.52
N ARG A 151 -4.34 -7.00 -8.35
CA ARG A 151 -5.51 -6.14 -8.14
C ARG A 151 -5.21 -5.07 -7.11
N ARG A 152 -5.76 -3.87 -7.29
CA ARG A 152 -5.65 -2.81 -6.29
C ARG A 152 -6.51 -3.19 -5.09
N GLY A 153 -5.91 -3.24 -3.91
CA GLY A 153 -6.58 -3.43 -2.64
C GLY A 153 -7.05 -2.09 -2.11
N ILE A 154 -8.33 -1.78 -2.31
CA ILE A 154 -8.99 -0.59 -1.76
C ILE A 154 -9.97 -0.99 -0.66
N PRO A 155 -10.01 -0.26 0.47
CA PRO A 155 -11.02 -0.45 1.50
C PRO A 155 -12.38 0.06 1.00
N ASP A 156 -13.21 -0.83 0.46
CA ASP A 156 -14.57 -0.52 0.01
C ASP A 156 -15.60 -1.34 0.79
N PHE A 157 -15.91 -0.91 2.02
CA PHE A 157 -16.75 -1.70 2.93
C PHE A 157 -17.98 -0.98 3.51
N LEU A 158 -17.92 0.31 3.79
CA LEU A 158 -19.04 1.01 4.45
C LEU A 158 -19.83 1.81 3.41
N MET A 159 -21.12 1.50 3.27
CA MET A 159 -22.08 2.42 2.68
C MET A 159 -21.93 3.76 3.42
N ARG A 160 -21.48 4.81 2.73
CA ARG A 160 -21.17 6.18 3.22
C ARG A 160 -19.72 6.49 3.64
N MET A 161 -18.73 5.68 3.25
CA MET A 161 -17.33 6.14 3.31
C MET A 161 -17.08 7.30 2.33
N THR A 162 -16.30 8.29 2.77
CA THR A 162 -15.76 9.32 1.88
C THR A 162 -14.77 8.67 0.91
N ASP A 163 -14.60 9.27 -0.27
CA ASP A 163 -13.67 8.73 -1.27
C ASP A 163 -12.21 8.73 -0.76
N GLU A 164 -11.85 9.68 0.11
CA GLU A 164 -10.56 9.71 0.80
C GLU A 164 -10.30 8.42 1.61
N LEU A 165 -11.29 7.90 2.34
CA LEU A 165 -11.11 6.69 3.14
C LEU A 165 -11.00 5.41 2.30
N LYS A 166 -11.23 5.49 0.98
CA LYS A 166 -11.02 4.39 0.04
C LYS A 166 -9.58 4.32 -0.45
N GLU A 167 -8.73 5.26 -0.09
CA GLU A 167 -7.33 5.26 -0.49
C GLU A 167 -6.57 4.09 0.18
N PRO A 168 -5.61 3.46 -0.53
CA PRO A 168 -4.83 2.33 0.00
C PRO A 168 -4.11 2.59 1.32
N CYS A 169 -3.74 3.85 1.61
CA CYS A 169 -3.10 4.21 2.87
C CYS A 169 -4.00 3.99 4.10
N TYR A 170 -5.32 3.93 3.94
CA TYR A 170 -6.27 3.71 5.02
C TYR A 170 -6.74 2.26 5.15
N ALA A 171 -6.28 1.35 4.27
CA ALA A 171 -6.75 -0.03 4.21
C ALA A 171 -6.62 -0.75 5.56
N THR A 172 -5.48 -0.61 6.23
CA THR A 172 -5.22 -1.24 7.53
C THR A 172 -6.11 -0.68 8.63
N ALA A 173 -6.24 0.64 8.73
CA ALA A 173 -7.11 1.27 9.72
C ALA A 173 -8.59 0.87 9.53
N VAL A 174 -9.10 0.93 8.30
CA VAL A 174 -10.47 0.52 7.97
C VAL A 174 -10.67 -0.97 8.25
N GLY A 175 -9.70 -1.81 7.88
CA GLY A 175 -9.72 -3.25 8.14
C GLY A 175 -9.80 -3.59 9.63
N MET A 176 -9.08 -2.86 10.49
CA MET A 176 -9.13 -3.03 11.94
C MET A 176 -10.51 -2.67 12.51
N VAL A 177 -11.08 -1.53 12.11
CA VAL A 177 -12.43 -1.11 12.53
C VAL A 177 -13.48 -2.14 12.11
N LEU A 178 -13.36 -2.65 10.88
CA LEU A 178 -14.21 -3.71 10.37
C LEU A 178 -14.09 -5.01 11.15
N HIS A 179 -12.87 -5.43 11.44
CA HIS A 179 -12.62 -6.64 12.21
C HIS A 179 -13.26 -6.54 13.60
N ALA A 180 -13.04 -5.43 14.30
CA ALA A 180 -13.65 -5.18 15.61
C ALA A 180 -15.19 -5.22 15.56
N TYR A 181 -15.80 -4.54 14.57
CA TYR A 181 -17.26 -4.56 14.37
C TYR A 181 -17.81 -5.97 14.12
N ARG A 182 -17.13 -6.80 13.30
CA ARG A 182 -17.55 -8.17 13.01
C ARG A 182 -17.39 -9.10 14.21
N SER A 183 -16.31 -8.96 14.97
CA SER A 183 -16.05 -9.79 16.15
C SER A 183 -17.11 -9.57 17.24
N GLU A 184 -17.54 -8.31 17.45
CA GLU A 184 -18.60 -7.97 18.40
C GLU A 184 -19.97 -8.54 17.98
N ASN A 185 -20.39 -8.31 16.74
CA ASN A 185 -21.64 -8.86 16.21
C ASN A 185 -21.68 -10.40 16.22
N SER A 186 -20.53 -11.05 16.02
CA SER A 186 -20.44 -12.52 16.06
C SER A 186 -20.60 -13.04 17.49
N ALA A 187 -20.03 -12.35 18.49
CA ALA A 187 -20.19 -12.68 19.90
C ALA A 187 -21.64 -12.46 20.37
N GLU A 188 -22.28 -11.35 19.98
CA GLU A 188 -23.68 -11.05 20.31
C GLU A 188 -24.65 -12.09 19.74
N ARG A 189 -24.44 -12.52 18.49
CA ARG A 189 -25.21 -13.61 17.86
C ARG A 189 -25.05 -14.95 18.57
N GLN A 190 -23.85 -15.27 19.04
CA GLN A 190 -23.60 -16.52 19.79
C GLN A 190 -24.26 -16.51 21.18
N LEU A 191 -24.45 -15.35 21.79
CA LEU A 191 -25.06 -15.19 23.11
C LEU A 191 -26.60 -15.09 23.07
N GLY A 192 -27.22 -15.14 21.88
CA GLY A 192 -28.69 -15.12 21.75
C GLY A 192 -29.35 -13.80 22.17
N ILE A 193 -28.59 -12.71 22.24
CA ILE A 193 -29.10 -11.40 22.61
C ILE A 193 -29.82 -10.82 21.38
N LYS A 194 -31.16 -10.95 21.35
CA LYS A 194 -32.01 -10.31 20.34
C LYS A 194 -32.13 -8.80 20.63
N ASP A 195 -31.64 -8.00 19.70
CA ASP A 195 -32.19 -6.73 19.21
C ASP A 195 -32.99 -5.89 20.23
N SER A 196 -32.36 -5.51 21.35
CA SER A 196 -32.88 -4.46 22.25
C SER A 196 -31.87 -3.34 22.52
N ILE A 197 -30.75 -3.33 21.81
CA ILE A 197 -29.71 -2.33 21.96
C ILE A 197 -29.45 -1.65 20.60
N GLU A 198 -30.48 -0.99 20.05
CA GLU A 198 -30.26 -0.02 18.96
C GLU A 198 -29.43 1.19 19.43
N GLU A 199 -29.20 1.34 20.75
CA GLU A 199 -28.57 2.53 21.33
C GLU A 199 -27.14 2.36 21.87
N ALA A 200 -26.52 1.18 21.92
CA ALA A 200 -25.17 1.00 22.52
C ALA A 200 -24.17 0.18 21.70
N GLY A 201 -24.35 0.07 20.38
CA GLY A 201 -23.44 -0.70 19.52
C GLY A 201 -22.01 -0.13 19.44
N PHE A 202 -21.06 -0.98 19.04
CA PHE A 202 -19.66 -0.66 18.71
C PHE A 202 -19.48 0.73 18.05
N LEU A 203 -20.30 1.05 17.05
CA LEU A 203 -20.20 2.32 16.31
C LEU A 203 -20.48 3.55 17.16
N ARG A 204 -21.43 3.49 18.11
CA ARG A 204 -21.70 4.62 19.03
C ARG A 204 -20.56 4.77 20.04
N ARG A 205 -20.00 3.66 20.53
CA ARG A 205 -18.83 3.67 21.44
C ARG A 205 -17.59 4.21 20.72
N LEU A 206 -17.33 3.75 19.50
CA LEU A 206 -16.26 4.26 18.64
C LEU A 206 -16.46 5.75 18.35
N MET A 207 -17.68 6.19 18.00
CA MET A 207 -17.98 7.61 17.81
C MET A 207 -17.79 8.43 19.09
N ASN A 208 -18.11 7.89 20.28
CA ASN A 208 -17.86 8.58 21.54
C ASN A 208 -16.36 8.69 21.86
N VAL A 209 -15.57 7.66 21.55
CA VAL A 209 -14.11 7.68 21.69
C VAL A 209 -13.48 8.66 20.69
N LEU A 210 -13.94 8.66 19.43
CA LEU A 210 -13.45 9.57 18.40
C LEU A 210 -13.95 11.02 18.59
N LYS A 211 -15.03 11.24 19.33
CA LYS A 211 -15.52 12.59 19.74
C LYS A 211 -14.87 13.10 21.03
N LEU A 212 -13.82 12.45 21.53
CA LEU A 212 -13.06 12.91 22.70
C LEU A 212 -11.61 13.17 22.31
N GLY A 213 -11.38 14.44 21.99
CA GLY A 213 -10.17 15.11 21.57
C GLY A 213 -10.55 16.46 20.99
#